data_AF-A0A811TGF0-F1
#
_entry.id   AF-A0A811TGF0-F1
#
_cell.length_a   1.000
_cell.length_b   1.000
_cell.length_c   1.000
_cell.angle_alpha   90.00
_cell.angle_beta   90.00
_cell.angle_gamma   90.00
#
_symmetry.space_group_name_H-M   'P 1'
#
loop_
_entity.id
_entity.type
_entity.pdbx_description
1 polymer ?
#
loop_
_entity_poly.entity_id
_entity_poly.type
_entity_poly.pdbx_seq_one_letter_code
_entity_poly.pdbx_strand_id
1 'polypeptide(L)'
;MSIFEVIMLICFGIAWPFSIYKSYKSREIAGKSILFLCVVFVGYIAGIIHKLIFSFDIVICLYALNASLVYIDITLYYRNKQLLTE
;
A
#
# COMPACT_ATOMS: atom_id res chain seq x y z
N MET A 1 19.46 5.83 7.71
CA MET A 1 19.29 5.64 6.25
C MET A 1 19.96 4.35 5.79
N SER A 2 19.18 3.27 5.58
CA SER A 2 19.68 2.04 4.96
C SER A 2 19.33 2.05 3.47
N ILE A 3 20.31 1.87 2.58
CA ILE A 3 20.08 1.91 1.14
C ILE A 3 19.17 0.77 0.65
N PHE A 4 19.26 -0.40 1.30
CA PHE A 4 18.43 -1.55 0.99
C PHE A 4 16.96 -1.32 1.34
N GLU A 5 16.69 -0.60 2.43
CA GLU A 5 15.33 -0.22 2.83
C GLU A 5 14.68 0.72 1.81
N VAL A 6 15.44 1.72 1.35
CA VAL A 6 14.98 2.64 0.31
C VAL A 6 14.64 1.89 -0.98
N ILE A 7 15.54 1.01 -1.43
CA ILE A 7 15.33 0.20 -2.65
C ILE A 7 14.09 -0.67 -2.49
N MET A 8 13.94 -1.36 -1.34
CA MET A 8 12.76 -2.18 -1.04
C MET A 8 11.46 -1.36 -1.13
N LEU A 9 11.41 -0.18 -0.51
CA LEU A 9 10.22 0.67 -0.53
C LEU A 9 9.92 1.28 -1.90
N ILE A 10 10.93 1.50 -2.73
CA ILE A 10 10.73 1.91 -4.13
C ILE A 10 10.13 0.74 -4.92
N CYS A 11 10.68 -0.48 -4.77
CA CYS A 11 10.15 -1.67 -5.43
C CYS A 11 8.68 -1.92 -5.04
N PHE A 12 8.35 -1.81 -3.75
CA PHE A 12 6.96 -1.88 -3.29
C PHE A 12 6.11 -0.71 -3.80
N GLY A 13 6.67 0.50 -3.79
CA GLY A 13 6.01 1.70 -4.27
C GLY A 13 5.59 1.60 -5.72
N ILE A 14 6.35 0.88 -6.56
CA ILE A 14 6.02 0.59 -7.96
C ILE A 14 4.96 -0.50 -8.08
N ALA A 15 4.92 -1.49 -7.18
CA ALA A 15 3.94 -2.58 -7.22
C ALA A 15 2.50 -2.08 -7.02
N TRP A 16 2.28 -1.06 -6.19
CA TRP A 16 0.94 -0.55 -5.89
C TRP A 16 0.25 0.13 -7.08
N PRO A 17 0.88 1.04 -7.86
CA PRO A 17 0.31 1.57 -9.10
C PRO A 17 -0.19 0.49 -10.06
N PHE A 18 0.54 -0.61 -10.23
CA PHE A 18 0.09 -1.74 -11.05
C PHE A 18 -1.15 -2.42 -10.46
N SER A 19 -1.15 -2.65 -9.15
CA SER A 19 -2.31 -3.21 -8.43
C SER A 19 -3.55 -2.33 -8.54
N ILE A 20 -3.41 -1.02 -8.34
CA ILE A 20 -4.46 -0.01 -8.43
C ILE A 20 -4.99 0.07 -9.86
N TYR A 21 -4.11 0.16 -10.86
CA TYR A 21 -4.50 0.22 -12.27
C TYR A 21 -5.33 -1.00 -12.67
N LYS A 22 -4.88 -2.20 -12.27
CA LYS A 22 -5.62 -3.44 -12.53
C LYS A 22 -6.99 -3.41 -11.85
N SER A 23 -7.07 -3.02 -10.58
CA SER A 23 -8.35 -2.94 -9.87
C SER A 23 -9.29 -1.88 -10.46
N TYR A 24 -8.78 -0.76 -10.94
CA TYR A 24 -9.61 0.29 -11.54
C TYR A 24 -10.16 -0.13 -12.90
N LYS A 25 -9.32 -0.75 -13.74
CA LYS A 25 -9.69 -1.13 -15.11
C LYS A 25 -10.54 -2.39 -15.18
N SER A 26 -10.16 -3.45 -14.47
CA SER A 26 -10.89 -4.73 -14.52
C SER A 26 -12.19 -4.69 -13.73
N ARG A 27 -12.29 -3.83 -12.71
CA ARG A 27 -13.39 -3.82 -11.72
C ARG A 27 -13.59 -5.17 -11.01
N GLU A 28 -12.68 -6.13 -11.20
CA GLU A 28 -12.75 -7.44 -10.58
C GLU A 28 -12.09 -7.41 -9.20
N ILE A 29 -12.75 -8.07 -8.25
CA ILE A 29 -12.24 -8.37 -6.90
C ILE A 29 -11.83 -9.83 -6.75
N ALA A 30 -12.17 -10.69 -7.72
CA ALA A 30 -11.84 -12.10 -7.72
C ALA A 30 -10.31 -12.28 -7.72
N GLY A 31 -9.78 -12.92 -6.67
CA GLY A 31 -8.33 -13.14 -6.48
C GLY A 31 -7.58 -12.02 -5.75
N LYS A 32 -8.22 -10.90 -5.39
CA LYS A 32 -7.59 -9.85 -4.59
C LYS A 32 -7.86 -10.05 -3.10
N SER A 33 -6.80 -10.29 -2.32
CA SER A 33 -6.91 -10.51 -0.88
C SER A 33 -6.92 -9.19 -0.11
N ILE A 34 -8.10 -8.74 0.33
CA ILE A 34 -8.22 -7.52 1.16
C ILE A 34 -7.46 -7.63 2.48
N LEU A 35 -7.41 -8.83 3.07
CA LEU A 35 -6.64 -9.10 4.29
C LEU A 35 -5.16 -8.86 4.06
N PHE A 36 -4.62 -9.26 2.91
CA PHE A 36 -3.23 -8.98 2.55
C PHE A 36 -2.95 -7.47 2.48
N LEU A 37 -3.83 -6.69 1.83
CA LEU A 37 -3.67 -5.23 1.78
C LEU A 37 -3.70 -4.61 3.18
N CYS A 38 -4.61 -5.05 4.06
CA CYS A 38 -4.68 -4.56 5.44
C CYS A 38 -3.42 -4.89 6.24
N VAL A 39 -2.91 -6.12 6.15
CA VAL A 39 -1.68 -6.53 6.84
C VAL A 39 -0.49 -5.69 6.38
N VAL A 40 -0.35 -5.46 5.07
CA VAL A 40 0.73 -4.64 4.52
C VAL A 40 0.59 -3.18 4.94
N PHE A 41 -0.63 -2.63 4.95
CA PHE A 41 -0.90 -1.28 5.43
C PHE A 41 -0.47 -1.10 6.89
N VAL A 42 -0.84 -2.02 7.78
CA VAL A 42 -0.42 -2.01 9.18
C VAL A 42 1.11 -2.10 9.29
N GLY A 43 1.75 -2.92 8.45
CA GLY A 43 3.21 -2.99 8.36
C GLY A 43 3.86 -1.64 8.03
N TYR A 44 3.30 -0.88 7.09
CA TYR A 44 3.80 0.47 6.79
C TYR A 44 3.61 1.44 7.94
N ILE A 45 2.47 1.40 8.65
CA ILE A 45 2.27 2.23 9.84
C ILE A 45 3.28 1.90 10.94
N ALA A 46 3.55 0.61 11.19
CA ALA A 46 4.57 0.18 12.13
C ALA A 46 5.97 0.70 11.73
N GLY A 47 6.32 0.65 10.44
CA GLY A 47 7.57 1.21 9.90
C GLY A 47 7.68 2.72 10.12
N ILE A 48 6.60 3.48 9.91
CA ILE A 48 6.53 4.93 10.18
C ILE A 48 6.77 5.20 11.67
N ILE A 49 6.05 4.49 12.56
CA ILE A 49 6.19 4.65 14.01
C ILE A 49 7.63 4.36 14.46
N HIS A 50 8.22 3.26 13.97
CA HIS A 50 9.60 2.92 14.28
C HIS A 50 10.57 4.02 13.86
N LYS A 51 10.43 4.57 12.65
CA LYS A 51 11.26 5.68 12.17
C LYS A 51 11.04 6.97 12.96
N LEU A 52 9.81 7.29 13.34
CA LEU A 52 9.51 8.48 14.15
C LEU A 52 10.15 8.41 15.54
N ILE A 53 10.18 7.23 16.17
CA ILE A 53 10.69 7.05 17.54
C ILE A 53 12.21 6.85 17.56
N PHE A 54 12.76 6.05 16.64
CA PHE A 54 14.13 5.54 16.75
C PHE A 54 15.10 6.13 15.72
N SER A 55 14.63 6.58 14.54
CA SER A 55 15.52 7.02 13.45
C SER A 55 14.78 7.92 12.46
N PHE A 56 14.60 9.18 12.85
CA PHE A 56 13.86 10.16 12.05
C PHE A 56 14.64 10.52 10.78
N ASP A 57 14.08 10.13 9.63
CA ASP A 57 14.84 10.08 8.39
C ASP A 57 13.86 10.13 7.19
N ILE A 58 14.32 10.56 6.00
CA ILE A 58 13.45 10.83 4.83
C ILE A 58 12.73 9.57 4.32
N VAL A 59 13.16 8.37 4.75
CA VAL A 59 12.52 7.10 4.39
C VAL A 59 11.10 7.04 4.95
N ILE A 60 10.76 7.81 5.99
CA ILE A 60 9.39 7.99 6.47
C ILE A 60 8.44 8.42 5.33
N CYS A 61 8.88 9.31 4.44
CA CYS A 61 8.07 9.73 3.30
C CYS A 61 7.79 8.57 2.33
N LEU A 62 8.74 7.66 2.15
CA LEU A 62 8.56 6.46 1.31
C LEU A 62 7.57 5.48 1.95
N TYR A 63 7.63 5.29 3.27
CA TYR A 63 6.62 4.50 3.98
C TYR A 63 5.22 5.14 3.87
N ALA A 64 5.12 6.46 4.08
CA ALA A 64 3.86 7.18 3.99
C ALA A 64 3.26 7.13 2.58
N LEU A 65 4.10 7.23 1.54
CA LEU A 65 3.69 7.09 0.14
C LEU A 65 3.18 5.67 -0.14
N ASN A 66 3.88 4.64 0.33
CA ASN A 66 3.42 3.26 0.17
C ASN A 66 2.12 3.00 0.93
N ALA A 67 1.99 3.50 2.15
CA ALA A 67 0.75 3.41 2.93
C ALA A 67 -0.43 4.08 2.22
N SER A 68 -0.24 5.28 1.67
CA SER A 68 -1.31 5.99 0.94
C SER A 68 -1.74 5.25 -0.33
N LEU A 69 -0.80 4.68 -1.07
CA LEU A 69 -1.11 3.85 -2.25
C LEU A 69 -1.91 2.60 -1.88
N VAL A 70 -1.51 1.88 -0.83
CA VAL A 70 -2.27 0.72 -0.33
C VAL A 70 -3.66 1.14 0.15
N TYR A 71 -3.77 2.27 0.83
CA TYR A 71 -5.07 2.80 1.28
C TYR A 71 -6.02 3.12 0.12
N ILE A 72 -5.50 3.73 -0.96
CA ILE A 72 -6.25 3.96 -2.19
C ILE A 72 -6.73 2.64 -2.77
N ASP A 73 -5.87 1.63 -2.81
CA ASP A 73 -6.18 0.32 -3.36
C ASP A 73 -7.24 -0.44 -2.52
N ILE A 74 -7.19 -0.31 -1.19
CA ILE A 74 -8.23 -0.78 -0.26
C ILE A 74 -9.56 -0.09 -0.56
N THR A 75 -9.57 1.23 -0.69
CA THR A 75 -10.78 2.01 -0.98
C THR A 75 -11.39 1.60 -2.32
N LEU A 76 -10.55 1.38 -3.31
CA LEU A 76 -10.95 0.93 -4.64
C LEU A 76 -11.54 -0.49 -4.60
N TYR A 77 -11.00 -1.38 -3.77
CA TYR A 77 -11.58 -2.71 -3.54
C TYR A 77 -13.01 -2.62 -3.01
N TYR A 78 -13.27 -1.79 -2.00
CA TYR A 78 -14.61 -1.62 -1.45
C TYR A 78 -15.58 -1.01 -2.47
N ARG A 79 -15.13 -0.03 -3.26
CA ARG A 79 -15.92 0.53 -4.37
C ARG A 79 -16.31 -0.55 -5.39
N ASN A 80 -15.36 -1.37 -5.84
CA ASN A 80 -15.64 -2.43 -6.82
C ASN A 80 -16.56 -3.51 -6.23
N LYS A 81 -16.42 -3.80 -4.93
CA LYS A 81 -17.33 -4.71 -4.22
C LYS A 81 -18.77 -4.20 -4.22
N GLN A 82 -18.98 -2.90 -4.01
CA GLN A 82 -20.31 -2.29 -4.10
C GLN A 82 -20.88 -2.42 -5.51
N LEU A 83 -20.11 -2.06 -6.55
CA LEU A 83 -20.54 -2.15 -7.95
C LEU A 83 -20.87 -3.57 -8.44
N LEU A 84 -20.37 -4.61 -7.77
CA LEU A 84 -20.67 -6.01 -8.08
C LEU A 84 -21.88 -6.55 -7.30
N THR A 85 -22.30 -5.85 -6.24
CA THR A 85 -23.44 -6.25 -5.40
C THR A 85 -24.74 -5.57 -5.85
N GLU A 86 -24.65 -4.45 -6.59
CA GLU A 86 -25.76 -3.81 -7.33
C GLU A 86 -26.03 -4.53 -8.67
#